data_AF-A0A3N5SS95-F1
#
_entry.id   AF-A0A3N5SS95-F1
#
_cell.length_a   1.000
_cell.length_b   1.000
_cell.length_c   1.000
_cell.angle_alpha   90.00
_cell.angle_beta   90.00
_cell.angle_gamma   90.00
#
_symmetry.space_group_name_H-M   'P 1'
#
loop_
_entity.id
_entity.type
_entity.pdbx_description
1 polymer ?
#
loop_
_entity_poly.entity_id
_entity_poly.type
_entity_poly.pdbx_seq_one_letter_code
_entity_poly.pdbx_strand_id
1 'polypeptide(L)' 'MKQTTGDYEAVTFIVRLWREPHAPSERDPDWRGTALHVQSGTERGIQGMESLVQFVQNWLESSPGDHDE' A
#
# COMPACT_ATOMS: atom_id res chain seq x y z
N MET A 1 -27.36 19.30 -18.23
CA MET A 1 -26.77 18.77 -16.98
C MET A 1 -25.26 18.76 -17.16
N LYS A 2 -24.54 19.67 -16.50
CA LYS A 2 -23.07 19.60 -16.44
C LYS A 2 -22.76 18.56 -15.37
N GLN A 3 -22.18 17.42 -15.75
CA GLN A 3 -21.57 16.51 -14.78
C GLN A 3 -20.49 17.32 -14.06
N THR A 4 -20.73 17.60 -12.78
CA THR A 4 -19.66 17.94 -11.86
C THR A 4 -18.87 16.66 -11.70
N THR A 5 -17.75 16.56 -12.41
CA THR A 5 -16.66 15.67 -12.02
C THR A 5 -16.26 16.17 -10.63
N GLY A 6 -16.89 15.65 -9.58
CA GLY A 6 -16.37 15.83 -8.23
C GLY A 6 -14.92 15.36 -8.27
N ASP A 7 -14.02 16.16 -7.74
CA ASP A 7 -12.58 15.91 -7.79
C ASP A 7 -12.30 14.49 -7.31
N TYR A 8 -12.03 13.59 -8.26
CA TYR A 8 -11.76 12.19 -7.96
C TYR A 8 -10.31 12.11 -7.50
N GLU A 9 -10.10 12.16 -6.20
CA GLU A 9 -8.78 11.99 -5.61
C GLU A 9 -8.47 10.50 -5.48
N ALA A 10 -7.57 10.00 -6.32
CA ALA A 10 -7.11 8.62 -6.29
C ALA A 10 -5.72 8.53 -5.68
N VAL A 11 -5.58 7.72 -4.63
CA VAL A 11 -4.28 7.32 -4.08
C VAL A 11 -3.81 6.08 -4.82
N THR A 12 -2.60 6.12 -5.40
CA THR A 12 -2.10 5.04 -6.27
C THR A 12 -0.85 4.40 -5.68
N PHE A 13 -0.84 3.07 -5.66
CA PHE A 13 0.30 2.28 -5.21
C PHE A 13 0.75 1.30 -6.28
N ILE A 14 2.06 1.12 -6.43
CA ILE A 14 2.65 0.02 -7.18
C ILE A 14 3.17 -0.99 -6.17
N VAL A 15 2.70 -2.24 -6.26
CA VAL A 15 3.07 -3.31 -5.34
C VAL A 15 3.72 -4.45 -6.12
N ARG A 16 4.92 -4.86 -5.68
CA ARG A 16 5.59 -6.08 -6.15
C ARG A 16 5.62 -7.09 -5.02
N LEU A 17 5.09 -8.28 -5.26
CA LEU A 17 5.04 -9.37 -4.29
C LEU A 17 5.65 -10.63 -4.88
N TRP A 18 6.37 -11.38 -4.05
CA TRP A 18 6.86 -12.71 -4.38
C TRP A 18 6.81 -13.60 -3.14
N ARG A 19 6.69 -14.91 -3.35
CA ARG A 19 6.85 -15.90 -2.28
C ARG A 19 8.32 -16.21 -2.15
N GLU A 20 8.86 -16.02 -0.95
CA GLU A 20 10.22 -16.41 -0.65
C GLU A 20 10.24 -17.92 -0.41
N PRO A 21 11.02 -18.70 -1.18
CA PRO A 21 11.12 -20.13 -0.97
C PRO A 21 11.86 -20.39 0.34
N HIS A 22 11.22 -21.13 1.25
CA HIS A 22 11.86 -21.61 2.46
C HIS A 22 12.38 -23.04 2.31
N ALA A 23 13.38 -23.39 3.12
CA ALA A 23 13.81 -24.77 3.23
C ALA A 23 12.63 -25.64 3.72
N PRO A 24 12.55 -26.92 3.34
CA PRO A 24 11.44 -27.81 3.73
C PRO A 24 11.19 -27.96 5.23
N SER A 25 12.16 -27.54 6.06
CA SER A 25 12.13 -27.57 7.53
C SER A 25 11.68 -26.26 8.19
N GLU A 26 11.49 -25.20 7.40
CA GLU A 26 11.05 -23.89 7.89
C GLU A 26 9.56 -23.68 7.58
N ARG A 27 8.92 -22.79 8.35
CA ARG A 27 7.47 -22.52 8.33
C ARG A 27 6.94 -22.17 6.93
N ASP A 28 5.61 -22.07 6.84
CA ASP A 28 4.89 -21.63 5.64
C ASP A 28 5.60 -20.48 4.91
N PRO A 29 5.60 -20.50 3.56
CA PRO A 29 6.31 -19.51 2.74
C PRO A 29 5.92 -18.07 3.07
N ASP A 30 6.91 -17.26 3.42
CA ASP A 30 6.75 -15.83 3.68
C ASP A 30 6.52 -15.07 2.36
N TRP A 31 5.54 -14.17 2.38
CA TRP A 31 5.40 -13.17 1.34
C TRP A 31 6.40 -12.05 1.58
N ARG A 32 7.16 -11.71 0.54
CA ARG A 32 8.04 -10.54 0.52
C ARG A 32 7.59 -9.60 -0.60
N GLY A 33 7.98 -8.34 -0.48
CA GLY A 33 7.59 -7.36 -1.48
C GLY A 33 8.16 -5.97 -1.29
N THR A 34 7.79 -5.09 -2.20
CA THR A 34 7.90 -3.64 -2.04
C THR A 34 6.60 -2.98 -2.45
N ALA A 35 6.24 -1.90 -1.76
CA ALA A 35 5.12 -1.03 -2.09
C ALA A 35 5.62 0.40 -2.27
N LEU A 36 5.24 1.03 -3.37
CA LEU A 36 5.57 2.41 -3.72
C LEU A 36 4.28 3.22 -3.78
N HIS A 37 4.18 4.28 -3.00
CA HIS A 37 3.17 5.31 -3.18
C HIS A 37 3.60 6.21 -4.35
N VAL A 38 2.77 6.29 -5.40
CA VAL A 38 3.18 6.94 -6.66
C VAL A 38 3.29 8.45 -6.50
N GLN A 39 2.40 9.08 -5.73
CA GLN A 39 2.32 10.53 -5.59
C GLN A 39 3.49 11.08 -4.76
N SER A 40 3.87 10.41 -3.67
CA SER A 40 4.97 10.87 -2.81
C SER A 40 6.33 10.26 -3.13
N GLY A 41 6.38 9.18 -3.93
CA GLY A 41 7.58 8.39 -4.16
C GLY A 41 8.03 7.57 -2.95
N THR A 42 7.22 7.48 -1.89
CA THR A 42 7.58 6.75 -0.67
C THR A 42 7.51 5.25 -0.92
N GLU A 43 8.62 4.56 -0.69
CA GLU A 43 8.75 3.12 -0.83
C GLU A 43 8.88 2.43 0.53
N ARG A 44 8.25 1.26 0.69
CA ARG A 44 8.39 0.42 1.88
C ARG A 44 8.52 -1.06 1.50
N GLY A 45 9.42 -1.75 2.21
CA GLY A 45 9.55 -3.21 2.14
C GLY A 45 8.38 -3.91 2.83
N ILE A 46 7.89 -4.99 2.23
CA ILE A 46 6.79 -5.82 2.72
C ILE A 46 7.37 -7.13 3.26
N GLN A 47 7.02 -7.44 4.51
CA GLN A 47 7.32 -8.68 5.21
C GLN A 47 6.00 -9.28 5.70
N GLY A 48 5.46 -10.23 4.94
CA GLY A 48 4.13 -10.76 5.14
C GLY A 48 3.03 -9.80 4.67
N MET A 49 1.83 -10.35 4.42
CA MET A 49 0.71 -9.60 3.87
C MET A 49 0.20 -8.50 4.82
N GLU A 50 0.29 -8.73 6.12
CA GLU A 50 -0.15 -7.76 7.15
C GLU A 50 0.60 -6.42 7.02
N SER A 51 1.90 -6.46 6.71
CA SER A 51 2.70 -5.25 6.54
C SER A 51 2.27 -4.39 5.34
N LEU A 52 1.74 -5.01 4.26
CA LEU A 52 1.18 -4.30 3.12
C LEU A 52 -0.13 -3.60 3.49
N VAL A 53 -1.02 -4.31 4.18
CA VAL A 53 -2.30 -3.76 4.65
C VAL A 53 -2.05 -2.55 5.56
N GLN A 54 -1.14 -2.70 6.53
CA GLN A 54 -0.75 -1.62 7.42
C GLN A 54 -0.14 -0.42 6.68
N PHE A 55 0.69 -0.66 5.65
CA PHE A 55 1.25 0.43 4.86
C PHE A 55 0.17 1.25 4.16
N VAL A 56 -0.80 0.59 3.52
CA VAL A 56 -1.91 1.27 2.84
C VAL A 56 -2.80 2.00 3.84
N GLN A 57 -3.15 1.38 4.97
CA GLN A 57 -3.97 1.99 6.02
C GLN A 57 -3.32 3.25 6.60
N ASN A 58 -2.04 3.17 6.97
CA ASN A 58 -1.32 4.33 7.49
C ASN A 58 -1.31 5.50 6.50
N TRP A 59 -1.22 5.22 5.19
CA TRP A 59 -1.29 6.27 4.16
C TRP A 59 -2.68 6.91 4.09
N LEU A 60 -3.74 6.10 4.13
CA LEU A 60 -5.11 6.61 4.12
C LEU A 60 -5.43 7.43 5.38
N GLU A 61 -4.89 7.04 6.53
CA GLU A 61 -5.07 7.75 7.80
C GLU A 61 -4.19 9.02 7.90
N SER A 62 -3.03 9.03 7.23
CA SER A 62 -2.11 10.18 7.22
C SER A 62 -2.42 11.20 6.14
N SER A 63 -3.28 10.86 5.16
CA SER A 63 -3.68 11.80 4.12
C SER A 63 -4.68 12.80 4.74
N PRO A 64 -4.35 14.11 4.79
CA PRO A 64 -5.22 15.10 5.39
C PRO A 64 -6.42 15.31 4.46
N GLY A 65 -7.55 14.72 4.85
CA GLY A 65 -8.84 14.89 4.17
C GLY A 65 -9.99 15.21 5.12
N ASP A 66 -9.73 15.77 6.31
CA ASP A 66 -10.80 16.28 7.21
C ASP A 66 -10.25 17.17 8.36
N HIS A 67 -9.57 18.25 8.00
CA HIS A 67 -9.48 19.44 8.88
C HIS A 67 -9.76 20.69 8.04
N ASP A 68 -10.95 20.73 7.44
CA ASP A 68 -11.55 22.02 7.09
C ASP A 68 -12.19 22.61 8.36
N GLU A 69 -11.84 23.88 8.63
CA GLU A 69 -12.29 24.75 9.72
C GLU A 69 -13.81 24.80 9.97
#